data_AF-A0A0Q7KEQ0-F1
#
_entry.id   AF-A0A0Q7KEQ0-F1
#
_cell.length_a   1.000
_cell.length_b   1.000
_cell.length_c   1.000
_cell.angle_alpha   90.00
_cell.angle_beta   90.00
_cell.angle_gamma   90.00
#
_symmetry.space_group_name_H-M   'P 1'
#
loop_
_entity.id
_entity.type
_entity.pdbx_description
1 polymer ?
#
loop_
_entity_poly.entity_id
_entity_poly.type
_entity_poly.pdbx_seq_one_letter_code
_entity_poly.pdbx_strand_id
1 'polypeptide(L)'
;MVLVETLERGCSMREIWVDFNSVDAHGLATTLAAFAEDGVMLSIGQQVLAGDDDGHLCEASIVDMGSDGSVTLAVDLGKFRQSQRHVRVAV
;
A
#
# COMPACT_ATOMS: atom_id res chain seq x y z
N MET A 1 -24.72 -4.16 30.50
CA MET A 1 -23.58 -3.38 31.05
C MET A 1 -22.36 -3.77 30.23
N VAL A 2 -21.97 -2.83 29.35
CA VAL A 2 -20.73 -2.60 28.57
C VAL A 2 -19.67 -3.71 28.49
N LEU A 3 -19.32 -4.11 27.25
CA LEU A 3 -17.98 -3.91 26.67
C LEU A 3 -18.04 -4.06 25.14
N VAL A 4 -18.14 -2.94 24.42
CA VAL A 4 -17.72 -2.86 23.02
C VAL A 4 -16.32 -2.28 23.08
N GLU A 5 -15.32 -3.11 22.84
CA GLU A 5 -13.93 -2.68 22.70
C GLU A 5 -13.82 -1.93 21.37
N THR A 6 -14.14 -0.64 21.38
CA THR A 6 -13.80 0.28 20.30
C THR A 6 -12.28 0.39 20.27
N LEU A 7 -11.65 -0.45 19.46
CA LEU A 7 -10.23 -0.35 19.15
C LEU A 7 -10.03 0.89 18.26
N GLU A 8 -10.00 2.07 18.88
CA GLU A 8 -9.39 3.25 18.28
C GLU A 8 -7.88 3.05 18.27
N ARG A 9 -7.36 2.38 17.23
CA ARG A 9 -5.93 2.33 16.95
C ARG A 9 -5.66 2.33 15.45
N GLY A 10 -5.06 3.42 14.99
CA GLY A 10 -4.25 3.43 13.78
C GLY A 10 -4.83 4.34 12.73
N CYS A 11 -3.99 5.26 12.24
CA CYS A 11 -4.10 5.75 10.89
C CYS A 11 -4.03 4.51 9.97
N SER A 12 -5.18 3.91 9.63
CA SER A 12 -5.23 2.73 8.75
C SER A 12 -4.89 3.19 7.34
N MET A 13 -3.60 3.22 7.03
CA MET A 13 -3.13 3.38 5.66
C MET A 13 -3.73 2.24 4.84
N ARG A 14 -4.42 2.60 3.77
CA ARG A 14 -5.13 1.63 2.91
C ARG A 14 -4.11 0.90 2.04
N GLU A 15 -4.26 -0.40 1.89
CA GLU A 15 -3.33 -1.25 1.16
C GLU A 15 -3.73 -1.37 -0.32
N ILE A 16 -2.74 -1.28 -1.21
CA ILE A 16 -2.88 -1.53 -2.64
C ILE A 16 -1.76 -2.47 -3.08
N TRP A 17 -2.13 -3.53 -3.77
CA TRP A 17 -1.16 -4.47 -4.32
C TRP A 17 -0.58 -3.88 -5.59
N VAL A 18 0.72 -3.62 -5.58
CA VAL A 18 1.46 -3.10 -6.71
C VAL A 18 2.84 -3.73 -6.73
N ASP A 19 3.18 -4.30 -7.89
CA ASP A 19 4.53 -4.79 -8.09
C ASP A 19 5.50 -3.60 -8.21
N PHE A 20 6.08 -3.21 -7.08
CA PHE A 20 7.05 -2.13 -7.03
C PHE A 20 8.42 -2.56 -7.57
N ASN A 21 8.64 -3.82 -7.99
CA ASN A 21 9.83 -4.16 -8.79
C ASN A 21 9.78 -3.54 -10.19
N SER A 22 8.59 -3.11 -10.63
CA SER A 22 8.37 -2.41 -11.89
C SER A 22 8.29 -0.88 -11.74
N VAL A 23 8.73 -0.31 -10.61
CA VAL A 23 8.83 1.16 -10.47
C VAL A 23 9.82 1.74 -11.48
N ASP A 24 9.48 2.91 -12.02
CA ASP A 24 10.41 3.65 -12.88
C ASP A 24 11.56 4.28 -12.08
N ALA A 25 12.50 4.91 -12.79
CA ALA A 25 13.64 5.61 -12.18
C ALA A 25 13.24 6.82 -11.30
N HIS A 26 11.97 7.24 -11.36
CA HIS A 26 11.39 8.30 -10.54
C HIS A 26 10.59 7.76 -9.34
N GLY A 27 10.54 6.42 -9.16
CA GLY A 27 9.78 5.78 -8.10
C GLY A 27 8.28 5.74 -8.36
N LEU A 28 7.84 5.90 -9.61
CA LEU A 28 6.44 5.78 -9.98
C LEU A 28 6.12 4.33 -10.36
N ALA A 29 5.05 3.80 -9.78
CA ALA A 29 4.46 2.52 -10.17
C ALA A 29 3.04 2.75 -10.70
N THR A 30 2.70 2.11 -11.82
CA THR A 30 1.34 2.12 -12.34
C THR A 30 0.69 0.76 -12.09
N THR A 31 -0.48 0.77 -11.48
CA THR A 31 -1.30 -0.41 -11.22
C THR A 31 -2.74 -0.17 -11.69
N LEU A 32 -3.61 -1.15 -11.54
CA LEU A 32 -5.05 -0.99 -11.76
C LEU A 32 -5.76 -0.77 -10.42
N ALA A 33 -6.78 0.07 -10.42
CA ALA A 33 -7.65 0.30 -9.25
C ALA A 33 -8.30 -1.00 -8.74
N ALA A 34 -8.45 -2.00 -9.60
CA ALA A 34 -8.95 -3.32 -9.24
C ALA A 34 -8.04 -4.11 -8.28
N PHE A 35 -6.77 -3.70 -8.12
CA PHE A 35 -5.84 -4.28 -7.14
C PHE A 35 -5.88 -3.58 -5.77
N ALA A 36 -6.67 -2.52 -5.63
CA ALA A 36 -6.97 -1.96 -4.32
C ALA A 36 -7.92 -2.89 -3.56
N GLU A 37 -7.84 -2.84 -2.22
CA GLU A 37 -8.77 -3.57 -1.37
C GLU A 37 -10.24 -3.21 -1.67
N ASP A 38 -11.12 -4.19 -1.59
CA ASP A 38 -12.55 -4.01 -1.89
C ASP A 38 -13.17 -2.94 -0.97
N GLY A 39 -13.90 -1.99 -1.58
CA GLY A 39 -14.48 -0.86 -0.85
C GLY A 39 -13.54 0.33 -0.62
N VAL A 40 -12.28 0.28 -1.09
CA VAL A 40 -11.37 1.42 -1.03
C VAL A 40 -11.71 2.45 -2.10
N MET A 41 -12.15 3.63 -1.67
CA MET A 41 -12.12 4.81 -2.53
C MET A 41 -10.69 5.33 -2.65
N LEU A 42 -10.14 5.28 -3.86
CA LEU A 42 -8.85 5.86 -4.21
C LEU A 42 -9.02 7.33 -4.55
N SER A 43 -8.06 8.17 -4.15
CA SER A 43 -8.06 9.60 -4.44
C SER A 43 -6.64 10.10 -4.66
N ILE A 44 -6.45 11.00 -5.63
CA ILE A 44 -5.16 11.64 -5.86
C ILE A 44 -4.74 12.42 -4.61
N GLY A 45 -3.47 12.28 -4.22
CA GLY A 45 -2.89 12.83 -3.00
C GLY A 45 -3.07 11.94 -1.75
N GLN A 46 -3.81 10.84 -1.86
CA GLN A 46 -3.99 9.91 -0.75
C GLN A 46 -2.73 9.05 -0.56
N GLN A 47 -2.34 8.85 0.71
CA GLN A 47 -1.30 7.89 1.09
C GLN A 47 -1.88 6.47 1.20
N VAL A 48 -1.14 5.52 0.64
CA VAL A 48 -1.47 4.10 0.60
C VAL A 48 -0.21 3.28 0.88
N LEU A 49 -0.40 2.02 1.25
CA LEU A 49 0.68 1.05 1.36
C LEU A 49 0.72 0.22 0.08
N ALA A 50 1.81 0.33 -0.66
CA ALA A 50 2.14 -0.47 -1.82
C ALA A 50 2.76 -1.80 -1.38
N GLY A 51 2.16 -2.94 -1.74
CA GLY A 51 2.69 -4.27 -1.45
C GLY A 51 3.07 -5.09 -2.69
N ASP A 52 4.21 -5.80 -2.66
CA ASP A 52 4.63 -6.75 -3.69
C ASP A 52 4.20 -8.19 -3.41
N ASP A 53 4.44 -9.09 -4.37
CA ASP A 53 4.14 -10.53 -4.28
C ASP A 53 4.92 -11.23 -3.15
N ASP A 54 6.10 -10.71 -2.79
CA ASP A 54 6.93 -11.19 -1.68
C ASP A 54 6.41 -10.72 -0.29
N GLY A 55 5.41 -9.85 -0.24
CA GLY A 55 4.80 -9.34 0.99
C GLY A 55 5.59 -8.23 1.67
N HIS A 56 6.48 -7.56 0.96
CA HIS A 56 7.08 -6.31 1.38
C HIS A 56 6.07 -5.17 1.22
N LEU A 57 6.16 -4.17 2.09
CA LEU A 57 5.27 -3.01 2.09
C LEU A 57 6.08 -1.72 2.02
N CYS A 58 5.62 -0.79 1.21
CA CYS A 58 6.22 0.52 1.06
C CYS A 58 5.14 1.60 1.09
N GLU A 59 5.43 2.75 1.71
CA GLU A 59 4.52 3.89 1.62
C GLU A 59 4.52 4.45 0.19
N ALA A 60 3.34 4.72 -0.33
CA ALA A 60 3.14 5.33 -1.64
C ALA A 60 2.04 6.38 -1.59
N SER A 61 2.04 7.30 -2.54
CA SER A 61 0.99 8.32 -2.70
C SER A 61 0.40 8.24 -4.10
N ILE A 62 -0.92 8.30 -4.21
CA ILE A 62 -1.59 8.31 -5.52
C ILE A 62 -1.33 9.66 -6.16
N VAL A 63 -0.65 9.67 -7.31
CA VAL A 63 -0.32 10.91 -8.04
C VAL A 63 -1.18 11.09 -9.29
N ASP A 64 -1.73 10.01 -9.84
CA ASP A 64 -2.59 10.07 -11.01
C ASP A 64 -3.59 8.90 -11.03
N MET A 65 -4.73 9.12 -11.67
CA MET A 65 -5.77 8.09 -11.87
C MET A 65 -6.33 8.23 -13.30
N GLY A 66 -6.07 7.23 -14.13
CA GLY A 66 -6.60 7.15 -15.48
C GLY A 66 -8.08 6.81 -15.50
N SER A 67 -8.79 7.30 -16.51
CA SER A 67 -10.21 6.99 -16.74
C SER A 67 -10.47 5.54 -17.13
N ASP A 68 -9.42 4.81 -17.49
CA ASP A 68 -9.39 3.37 -17.75
C ASP A 68 -9.28 2.52 -16.47
N GLY A 69 -9.18 3.18 -15.30
CA GLY A 69 -8.97 2.51 -14.02
C GLY A 69 -7.50 2.26 -13.70
N SER A 70 -6.55 2.80 -14.49
CA SER A 70 -5.14 2.83 -14.10
C SER A 70 -4.91 3.81 -12.95
N VAL A 71 -3.97 3.50 -12.07
CA VAL A 71 -3.64 4.30 -10.89
C VAL A 71 -2.12 4.37 -10.81
N THR A 72 -1.58 5.59 -10.82
CA THR A 72 -0.15 5.83 -10.68
C THR A 72 0.15 6.25 -9.26
N LEU A 73 1.12 5.56 -8.67
CA LEU A 73 1.55 5.66 -7.29
C LEU A 73 3.00 6.15 -7.28
N ALA A 74 3.28 7.22 -6.56
CA ALA A 74 4.64 7.59 -6.20
C ALA A 74 5.05 6.81 -4.95
N VAL A 75 5.89 5.79 -5.15
CA VAL A 75 6.43 4.93 -4.10
C VAL A 75 7.63 5.60 -3.46
N ASP A 76 7.60 5.78 -2.15
CA ASP A 76 8.73 6.33 -1.40
C ASP A 76 9.73 5.21 -1.08
N LEU A 77 10.61 4.91 -2.04
CA LEU A 77 11.65 3.88 -1.89
C LEU A 77 12.62 4.16 -0.72
N GLY A 78 12.69 5.42 -0.25
CA GLY A 78 13.45 5.80 0.95
C GLY A 78 12.82 5.28 2.25
N LYS A 79 11.54 4.92 2.21
CA LYS A 79 10.78 4.32 3.30
C LYS A 79 10.44 2.85 3.06
N PHE A 80 11.15 2.20 2.14
CA PHE A 80 11.04 0.75 1.95
C PHE A 80 11.25 0.03 3.29
N ARG A 81 10.17 -0.58 3.79
CA ARG A 81 10.23 -1.44 4.98
C ARG A 81 10.08 -2.86 4.50
N GLN A 82 11.20 -3.58 4.49
CA GLN A 82 11.12 -5.02 4.45
C GLN A 82 10.28 -5.45 5.66
N SER A 83 9.13 -6.07 5.42
CA SER A 83 8.34 -6.65 6.50
C SER A 83 9.20 -7.77 7.08
N GLN A 84 9.96 -7.47 8.14
CA GLN A 84 10.61 -8.49 8.96
C GLN A 84 9.49 -9.23 9.67
N ARG A 85 8.82 -10.12 8.93
CA ARG A 85 8.07 -11.22 9.50
C ARG A 85 9.13 -12.04 10.22
N HIS A 86 9.31 -11.74 11.51
CA HIS A 86 10.14 -12.46 12.46
C HIS A 86 10.04 -13.96 12.16
N VAL A 87 11.01 -14.51 11.43
CA VAL A 87 11.26 -15.94 11.47
C VAL A 87 11.86 -16.15 12.84
N ARG A 88 11.01 -16.45 13.82
CA ARG A 88 11.45 -17.15 15.02
C ARG A 88 11.91 -18.52 14.55
N VAL A 89 13.20 -18.64 14.22
CA VAL A 89 13.88 -19.93 14.26
C VAL A 89 13.91 -20.32 15.73
N ALA A 90 12.96 -21.16 16.13
CA ALA A 90 13.10 -21.89 17.38
C ALA A 90 14.24 -22.90 17.16
N VAL A 91 15.35 -22.69 17.87
CA VAL A 91 16.43 -23.68 18.03
C VAL A 91 16.09 -24.56 19.21
#